data_AF-A0A7M3YFN7-F1
#
_entry.id   AF-A0A7M3YFN7-F1
#
_cell.length_a   1.000
_cell.length_b   1.000
_cell.length_c   1.000
_cell.angle_alpha   90.00
_cell.angle_beta   90.00
_cell.angle_gamma   90.00
#
_symmetry.space_group_name_H-M   'P 1'
#
loop_
_entity.id
_entity.type
_entity.pdbx_description
1 polymer ?
#
loop_
_entity_poly.entity_id
_entity_poly.type
_entity_poly.pdbx_seq_one_letter_code
_entity_poly.pdbx_strand_id
1 'polypeptide(L)'
;MNLVEESERFTNLMEYQARLDDNGNEVSRSTDPTHGDTDLDGLLDGIEVGGWEILVVNRGVQLTWVVSDPGLADTDSDGLSDFVEFSSTCEGQGSNASNVDTDGDGESDQQEVMLGYIFNGEQYFTSACMFDTDNDGLEDGEEVIAGADNFVTHANNSDTDNDGLIDGNEILFIPRPFQHETNPLINDTDADGMLDGWEMQVKSTEGNTNSHSLWVAVSTWDRPGCTESTSNSCLMEPGGYVWINWLGGFELQKKYEVHEMNLSGFDLPGNTLCDGCKGRWALDPSLNSLKDDTYDIDNDTLANGAESPSNWNTNPVDDDTDGDMLPDGWEVEYSYEAINNNLVDNATISAYGARGVMDPSMADSDLDGINDGDEDPDSDGLNRTGLVKKYCPGYNDSTNAECNIDPDTPDGMKFYNNLENYTNLEELQNGTNPVSNDTDGDAWEDGPEVYYMDHDDDGMATGWEYHFEFDPFDGADRLVDSDGDGHTNYCEFKWDTNPRNPISFPGQGELCDPFEGQ
;
A
#
# COMPACT_ATOMS: atom_id res chain seq x y z
N MET A 1 67.25 18.87 22.84
CA MET A 1 66.86 19.34 21.51
C MET A 1 65.71 18.42 21.19
N ASN A 2 64.47 18.90 21.34
CA ASN A 2 63.30 18.07 21.10
C ASN A 2 63.11 18.07 19.59
N LEU A 3 63.70 17.09 18.92
CA LEU A 3 63.35 16.81 17.55
C LEU A 3 61.94 16.23 17.63
N VAL A 4 60.96 16.95 17.08
CA VAL A 4 59.70 16.33 16.71
C VAL A 4 60.04 15.54 15.47
N GLU A 5 59.88 14.23 15.51
CA GLU A 5 60.02 13.42 14.32
C GLU A 5 58.77 13.70 13.48
N GLU A 6 58.96 14.34 12.31
CA GLU A 6 57.85 14.83 11.48
C GLU A 6 56.93 13.69 11.02
N SER A 7 57.45 12.45 11.03
CA SER A 7 56.73 11.19 10.78
C SER A 7 55.85 10.75 11.96
N GLU A 8 56.31 10.90 13.20
CA GLU A 8 55.70 10.26 14.39
C GLU A 8 54.84 11.21 15.21
N ARG A 9 54.89 12.52 14.91
CA ARG A 9 54.23 13.60 15.67
C ARG A 9 54.58 13.62 17.17
N PHE A 10 55.59 12.87 17.60
CA PHE A 10 56.14 12.80 18.93
C PHE A 10 57.56 13.37 18.96
N THR A 11 58.02 13.73 20.17
CA THR A 11 59.43 14.05 20.40
C THR A 11 60.06 12.93 21.21
N ASN A 12 61.38 12.74 21.12
CA ASN A 12 62.05 11.72 21.95
C ASN A 12 61.88 11.96 23.47
N LEU A 13 61.51 13.18 23.88
CA LEU A 13 61.13 13.47 25.27
C LEU A 13 59.70 13.01 25.59
N MET A 14 58.76 13.16 24.65
CA MET A 14 57.38 12.69 24.78
C MET A 14 57.31 11.17 24.79
N GLU A 15 58.09 10.48 23.94
CA GLU A 15 58.22 9.01 23.96
C GLU A 15 58.74 8.50 25.30
N TYR A 16 59.85 9.08 25.77
CA TYR A 16 60.40 8.75 27.09
C TYR A 16 59.43 9.03 28.25
N GLN A 17 58.55 10.02 28.10
CA GLN A 17 57.55 10.39 29.11
C GLN A 17 56.26 9.57 29.02
N ALA A 18 55.92 9.01 27.86
CA ALA A 18 54.70 8.21 27.65
C ALA A 18 54.65 6.97 28.55
N ARG A 19 55.81 6.45 28.95
CA ARG A 19 55.90 5.35 29.93
C ARG A 19 55.44 5.73 31.33
N LEU A 20 55.16 7.00 31.65
CA LEU A 20 54.83 7.49 33.00
C LEU A 20 53.42 8.10 33.04
N ASP A 21 52.62 7.77 34.06
CA ASP A 21 51.38 8.51 34.36
C ASP A 21 51.66 9.94 34.88
N ASP A 22 50.60 10.73 35.06
CA ASP A 22 50.67 12.08 35.66
C ASP A 22 51.31 12.11 37.06
N ASN A 23 51.40 10.96 37.73
CA ASN A 23 52.00 10.79 39.05
C ASN A 23 53.45 10.26 38.99
N GLY A 24 54.00 10.04 37.80
CA GLY A 24 55.35 9.52 37.57
C GLY A 24 55.51 8.01 37.81
N ASN A 25 54.42 7.25 37.84
CA ASN A 25 54.44 5.78 37.88
C ASN A 25 54.54 5.21 36.48
N GLU A 26 55.26 4.10 36.31
CA GLU A 26 55.33 3.40 35.03
C GLU A 26 53.95 2.83 34.64
N VAL A 27 53.48 3.14 33.43
CA VAL A 27 52.24 2.64 32.82
C VAL A 27 52.55 1.82 31.57
N SER A 28 51.59 0.98 31.15
CA SER A 28 51.76 -0.01 30.06
C SER A 28 52.21 0.61 28.73
N ARG A 29 51.87 1.88 28.47
CA ARG A 29 52.10 2.65 27.22
C ARG A 29 53.56 3.08 26.98
N SER A 30 54.52 2.22 27.23
CA SER A 30 55.95 2.53 27.13
C SER A 30 56.46 2.36 25.69
N THR A 31 56.83 3.45 25.04
CA THR A 31 57.40 3.44 23.68
C THR A 31 58.94 3.33 23.69
N ASP A 32 59.54 2.79 22.61
CA ASP A 32 60.98 2.81 22.35
C ASP A 32 61.39 4.17 21.73
N PRO A 33 62.13 5.04 22.44
CA PRO A 33 62.48 6.36 21.93
C PRO A 33 63.47 6.35 20.74
N THR A 34 63.86 5.17 20.26
CA THR A 34 64.74 4.97 19.11
C THR A 34 64.02 4.33 17.92
N HIS A 35 62.73 4.02 18.06
CA HIS A 35 61.91 3.44 17.00
C HIS A 35 60.44 3.86 17.17
N GLY A 36 59.87 4.67 16.27
CA GLY A 36 58.50 5.18 16.44
C GLY A 36 57.35 4.26 16.05
N ASP A 37 57.59 2.95 16.03
CA ASP A 37 56.61 1.86 15.91
C ASP A 37 57.18 0.71 16.74
N THR A 38 56.88 0.72 18.03
CA THR A 38 57.61 -0.03 19.06
C THR A 38 57.37 -1.54 18.94
N ASP A 39 56.19 -1.96 18.51
CA ASP A 39 55.78 -3.36 18.39
C ASP A 39 55.76 -3.89 16.94
N LEU A 40 56.00 -3.03 15.95
CA LEU A 40 56.14 -3.35 14.53
C LEU A 40 54.84 -3.79 13.86
N ASP A 41 53.69 -3.33 14.34
CA ASP A 41 52.39 -3.61 13.75
C ASP A 41 52.05 -2.67 12.58
N GLY A 42 52.78 -1.56 12.45
CA GLY A 42 52.64 -0.55 11.41
C GLY A 42 51.89 0.72 11.83
N LEU A 43 51.34 0.76 13.04
CA LEU A 43 50.81 1.96 13.68
C LEU A 43 51.96 2.71 14.38
N LEU A 44 51.94 4.03 14.30
CA LEU A 44 53.02 4.82 14.91
C LEU A 44 52.69 5.07 16.38
N ASP A 45 53.67 4.88 17.27
CA ASP A 45 53.60 5.13 18.71
C ASP A 45 52.87 6.44 19.07
N GLY A 46 53.10 7.48 18.28
CA GLY A 46 52.51 8.79 18.51
C GLY A 46 51.00 8.88 18.21
N ILE A 47 50.48 8.02 17.33
CA ILE A 47 49.05 7.85 17.07
C ILE A 47 48.42 7.01 18.19
N GLU A 48 49.09 5.95 18.63
CA GLU A 48 48.62 5.05 19.69
C GLU A 48 48.47 5.75 21.04
N VAL A 49 49.53 6.44 21.47
CA VAL A 49 49.53 7.22 22.72
C VAL A 49 48.68 8.48 22.57
N GLY A 50 48.76 9.12 21.39
CA GLY A 50 48.03 10.35 21.09
C GLY A 50 46.53 10.12 20.98
N GLY A 51 46.11 8.95 20.54
CA GLY A 51 44.75 8.55 20.25
C GLY A 51 44.19 9.13 18.95
N TRP A 52 43.08 8.53 18.53
CA TRP A 52 42.27 8.96 17.40
C TRP A 52 40.78 8.91 17.77
N GLU A 53 39.93 9.45 16.90
CA GLU A 53 38.49 9.48 17.09
C GLU A 53 37.86 8.51 16.08
N ILE A 54 36.99 7.63 16.57
CA ILE A 54 36.16 6.73 15.76
C ILE A 54 34.68 7.06 15.96
N LEU A 55 33.83 6.58 15.07
CA LEU A 55 32.37 6.66 15.20
C LEU A 55 31.82 5.26 15.47
N VAL A 56 31.10 5.12 16.57
CA VAL A 56 30.43 3.88 16.97
C VAL A 56 28.93 4.12 17.02
N VAL A 57 28.18 3.26 16.38
CA VAL A 57 26.72 3.19 16.43
C VAL A 57 26.36 2.09 17.41
N ASN A 58 25.94 2.48 18.61
CA ASN A 58 25.39 1.59 19.64
C ASN A 58 24.19 2.30 20.26
N ARG A 59 22.99 1.89 19.83
CA ARG A 59 21.70 2.47 20.28
C ARG A 59 21.72 4.01 20.23
N GLY A 60 22.40 4.53 19.19
CA GLY A 60 22.75 5.94 18.99
C GLY A 60 24.16 6.11 18.44
N VAL A 61 24.45 7.26 17.84
CA VAL A 61 25.76 7.57 17.24
C VAL A 61 26.66 8.26 18.26
N GLN A 62 27.84 7.69 18.53
CA GLN A 62 28.80 8.19 19.51
C GLN A 62 30.19 8.33 18.89
N LEU A 63 30.86 9.45 19.17
CA LEU A 63 32.29 9.61 18.85
C LEU A 63 33.11 9.12 20.03
N THR A 64 33.98 8.14 19.78
CA THR A 64 34.79 7.47 20.80
C THR A 64 36.25 7.80 20.59
N TRP A 65 36.93 8.20 21.67
CA TRP A 65 38.37 8.45 21.65
C TRP A 65 39.12 7.16 21.97
N VAL A 66 39.85 6.63 20.99
CA VAL A 66 40.60 5.37 21.07
C VAL A 66 42.07 5.67 21.29
N VAL A 67 42.71 4.79 22.05
CA VAL A 67 44.15 4.79 22.35
C VAL A 67 44.55 3.32 22.44
N SER A 68 45.76 2.98 22.02
CA SER A 68 46.28 1.62 22.12
C SER A 68 47.59 1.58 22.90
N ASP A 69 48.13 0.38 23.15
CA ASP A 69 49.40 0.15 23.83
C ASP A 69 50.53 -0.12 22.81
N PRO A 70 51.46 0.83 22.59
CA PRO A 70 52.56 0.68 21.61
C PRO A 70 53.51 -0.50 21.82
N GLY A 71 53.43 -1.15 22.98
CA GLY A 71 54.19 -2.36 23.26
C GLY A 71 53.53 -3.65 22.78
N LEU A 72 52.30 -3.57 22.26
CA LEU A 72 51.44 -4.69 21.95
C LEU A 72 50.77 -4.46 20.59
N ALA A 73 51.19 -5.25 19.60
CA ALA A 73 50.63 -5.20 18.25
C ALA A 73 49.11 -5.51 18.14
N ASP A 74 48.46 -5.83 19.25
CA ASP A 74 47.05 -6.21 19.41
C ASP A 74 46.74 -5.97 20.89
N THR A 75 46.23 -4.77 21.18
CA THR A 75 46.13 -4.24 22.54
C THR A 75 45.05 -4.93 23.37
N ASP A 76 43.91 -5.28 22.79
CA ASP A 76 42.80 -5.94 23.48
C ASP A 76 42.74 -7.46 23.29
N SER A 77 43.61 -8.01 22.45
CA SER A 77 43.79 -9.44 22.20
C SER A 77 42.59 -10.12 21.56
N ASP A 78 41.81 -9.39 20.75
CA ASP A 78 40.76 -9.96 19.90
C ASP A 78 41.32 -10.63 18.63
N GLY A 79 42.57 -10.31 18.27
CA GLY A 79 43.30 -10.86 17.14
C GLY A 79 43.25 -10.03 15.86
N LEU A 80 42.72 -8.81 15.90
CA LEU A 80 43.06 -7.72 14.99
C LEU A 80 44.29 -6.99 15.54
N SER A 81 45.07 -6.34 14.67
CA SER A 81 46.16 -5.49 15.13
C SER A 81 45.69 -4.06 15.27
N ASP A 82 46.30 -3.28 16.16
CA ASP A 82 45.93 -1.88 16.39
C ASP A 82 45.96 -1.07 15.08
N PHE A 83 46.92 -1.36 14.19
CA PHE A 83 46.97 -0.79 12.84
C PHE A 83 45.76 -1.15 11.95
N VAL A 84 45.29 -2.40 12.00
CA VAL A 84 44.14 -2.86 11.19
C VAL A 84 42.87 -2.16 11.67
N GLU A 85 42.68 -2.10 12.99
CA GLU A 85 41.55 -1.42 13.61
C GLU A 85 41.59 0.09 13.39
N PHE A 86 42.78 0.70 13.34
CA PHE A 86 42.90 2.12 12.99
C PHE A 86 42.56 2.43 11.53
N SER A 87 42.92 1.53 10.59
CA SER A 87 43.02 1.88 9.17
C SER A 87 42.04 1.19 8.24
N SER A 88 41.53 0.02 8.63
CA SER A 88 40.92 -0.93 7.69
C SER A 88 39.56 -1.47 8.12
N THR A 89 39.14 -1.24 9.37
CA THR A 89 37.79 -1.58 9.86
C THR A 89 36.82 -0.40 9.65
N CYS A 90 35.51 -0.66 9.70
CA CYS A 90 34.47 0.38 9.68
C CYS A 90 34.59 1.39 8.53
N GLU A 91 34.78 0.88 7.31
CA GLU A 91 34.99 1.68 6.09
C GLU A 91 36.17 2.70 6.19
N GLY A 92 37.16 2.39 7.01
CA GLY A 92 38.34 3.25 7.25
C GLY A 92 38.13 4.34 8.31
N GLN A 93 37.04 4.29 9.07
CA GLN A 93 36.84 5.10 10.28
C GLN A 93 37.51 4.46 11.50
N GLY A 94 37.71 3.15 11.44
CA GLY A 94 38.36 2.36 12.47
C GLY A 94 37.46 1.89 13.60
N SER A 95 37.87 0.80 14.24
CA SER A 95 37.26 0.19 15.42
C SER A 95 38.14 0.45 16.65
N ASN A 96 37.75 -0.07 17.81
CA ASN A 96 38.35 0.29 19.09
C ASN A 96 39.39 -0.75 19.53
N ALA A 97 40.66 -0.50 19.20
CA ALA A 97 41.83 -1.31 19.58
C ALA A 97 42.06 -1.55 21.08
N SER A 98 41.21 -1.02 21.97
CA SER A 98 41.25 -1.31 23.40
C SER A 98 39.99 -2.02 23.90
N ASN A 99 39.11 -2.43 23.00
CA ASN A 99 37.84 -3.07 23.29
C ASN A 99 37.46 -4.09 22.22
N VAL A 100 37.56 -5.36 22.60
CA VAL A 100 37.28 -6.56 21.77
C VAL A 100 35.95 -6.52 21.00
N ASP A 101 34.96 -5.77 21.49
CA ASP A 101 33.60 -5.66 20.96
C ASP A 101 33.24 -4.17 20.93
N THR A 102 33.50 -3.53 19.79
CA THR A 102 33.51 -2.07 19.65
C THR A 102 32.10 -1.46 19.78
N ASP A 103 31.08 -2.07 19.19
CA ASP A 103 29.70 -1.59 19.25
C ASP A 103 28.82 -2.28 20.31
N GLY A 104 29.30 -3.32 20.96
CA GLY A 104 28.69 -3.90 22.16
C GLY A 104 27.47 -4.77 21.87
N ASP A 105 27.38 -5.36 20.69
CA ASP A 105 26.29 -6.25 20.27
C ASP A 105 26.49 -7.71 20.73
N GLY A 106 27.69 -8.03 21.23
CA GLY A 106 28.05 -9.35 21.75
C GLY A 106 29.01 -10.15 20.86
N GLU A 107 29.37 -9.63 19.69
CA GLU A 107 30.37 -10.19 18.79
C GLU A 107 31.71 -9.44 18.89
N SER A 108 32.80 -10.07 18.44
CA SER A 108 34.13 -9.43 18.49
C SER A 108 34.49 -8.82 17.14
N ASP A 109 35.24 -7.71 17.13
CA ASP A 109 35.63 -7.01 15.92
C ASP A 109 36.34 -7.94 14.90
N GLN A 110 37.22 -8.84 15.37
CA GLN A 110 37.83 -9.88 14.52
C GLN A 110 36.79 -10.79 13.83
N GLN A 111 35.79 -11.23 14.58
CA GLN A 111 34.77 -12.14 14.10
C GLN A 111 33.96 -11.49 12.98
N GLU A 112 33.60 -10.22 13.14
CA GLU A 112 32.78 -9.48 12.19
C GLU A 112 33.55 -9.05 10.95
N VAL A 113 34.81 -8.61 11.08
CA VAL A 113 35.59 -8.05 9.96
C VAL A 113 36.43 -9.11 9.22
N MET A 114 36.96 -10.11 9.92
CA MET A 114 37.98 -11.02 9.36
C MET A 114 37.50 -12.46 9.21
N LEU A 115 36.83 -13.01 10.22
CA LEU A 115 36.36 -14.41 10.17
C LEU A 115 35.03 -14.52 9.44
N GLY A 116 34.13 -13.58 9.64
CA GLY A 116 32.79 -13.55 9.09
C GLY A 116 31.92 -14.73 9.52
N TYR A 117 30.70 -14.73 9.03
CA TYR A 117 29.69 -15.74 9.30
C TYR A 117 29.36 -16.52 8.03
N ILE A 118 28.63 -17.63 8.18
CA ILE A 118 28.17 -18.43 7.04
C ILE A 118 26.66 -18.57 7.13
N PHE A 119 25.96 -17.99 6.16
CA PHE A 119 24.52 -18.15 5.99
C PHE A 119 24.27 -18.87 4.66
N ASN A 120 23.49 -19.96 4.68
CA ASN A 120 23.19 -20.78 3.49
C ASN A 120 24.41 -21.22 2.64
N GLY A 121 25.61 -21.27 3.24
CA GLY A 121 26.85 -21.68 2.58
C GLY A 121 27.64 -20.54 1.94
N GLU A 122 27.18 -19.30 2.05
CA GLU A 122 27.89 -18.08 1.63
C GLU A 122 28.45 -17.35 2.84
N GLN A 123 29.64 -16.78 2.69
CA GLN A 123 30.31 -16.04 3.75
C GLN A 123 29.89 -14.56 3.67
N TYR A 124 29.50 -14.00 4.81
CA TYR A 124 29.16 -12.59 4.95
C TYR A 124 29.82 -12.01 6.20
N PHE A 125 29.76 -10.69 6.33
CA PHE A 125 30.40 -9.91 7.38
C PHE A 125 29.40 -8.86 7.88
N THR A 126 29.50 -8.55 9.16
CA THR A 126 28.76 -7.47 9.84
C THR A 126 29.72 -6.32 10.12
N SER A 127 29.22 -5.24 10.68
CA SER A 127 29.98 -4.03 10.94
C SER A 127 30.31 -3.91 12.42
N ALA A 128 31.59 -4.11 12.78
CA ALA A 128 32.10 -3.97 14.16
C ALA A 128 31.93 -2.60 14.85
N CYS A 129 31.30 -1.63 14.21
CA CYS A 129 30.98 -0.32 14.81
C CYS A 129 29.50 0.01 14.67
N MET A 130 28.68 -0.94 14.27
CA MET A 130 27.25 -0.80 14.14
C MET A 130 26.58 -2.07 14.65
N PHE A 131 25.99 -1.98 15.84
CA PHE A 131 25.37 -3.12 16.54
C PHE A 131 24.21 -3.82 15.81
N ASP A 132 23.78 -3.28 14.66
CA ASP A 132 22.65 -3.66 13.82
C ASP A 132 22.99 -3.19 12.40
N THR A 133 23.67 -4.06 11.64
CA THR A 133 24.34 -3.71 10.39
C THR A 133 23.36 -3.34 9.28
N ASP A 134 22.22 -4.03 9.19
CA ASP A 134 21.20 -3.76 8.18
C ASP A 134 20.04 -2.86 8.65
N ASN A 135 20.04 -2.48 9.93
CA ASN A 135 19.11 -1.54 10.56
C ASN A 135 17.65 -2.02 10.57
N ASP A 136 17.44 -3.32 10.74
CA ASP A 136 16.11 -3.92 10.79
C ASP A 136 15.51 -3.93 12.22
N GLY A 137 16.34 -3.64 13.23
CA GLY A 137 15.98 -3.58 14.64
C GLY A 137 16.39 -4.80 15.48
N LEU A 138 17.02 -5.80 14.88
CA LEU A 138 17.72 -6.89 15.55
C LEU A 138 19.21 -6.56 15.69
N GLU A 139 19.85 -7.07 16.74
CA GLU A 139 21.29 -6.82 16.95
C GLU A 139 22.08 -7.94 16.27
N ASP A 140 23.18 -7.64 15.56
CA ASP A 140 23.87 -8.63 14.71
C ASP A 140 24.23 -9.89 15.51
N GLY A 141 24.70 -9.73 16.75
CA GLY A 141 24.98 -10.81 17.69
C GLY A 141 23.80 -11.74 18.04
N GLU A 142 22.56 -11.24 18.08
CA GLU A 142 21.36 -12.09 18.24
C GLU A 142 21.02 -12.83 16.95
N GLU A 143 21.23 -12.19 15.80
CA GLU A 143 20.90 -12.78 14.50
C GLU A 143 21.82 -13.92 14.10
N VAL A 144 23.11 -13.86 14.48
CA VAL A 144 24.11 -14.90 14.16
C VAL A 144 24.11 -16.07 15.17
N ILE A 145 23.55 -15.89 16.36
CA ILE A 145 23.44 -16.91 17.41
C ILE A 145 22.00 -17.01 17.88
N ALA A 146 21.38 -18.17 17.70
CA ALA A 146 20.02 -18.45 18.20
C ALA A 146 19.87 -18.06 19.68
N GLY A 147 19.20 -16.93 19.92
CA GLY A 147 19.07 -16.37 21.25
C GLY A 147 17.73 -16.73 21.91
N ALA A 148 16.98 -15.72 22.35
CA ALA A 148 15.79 -15.94 23.17
C ALA A 148 14.54 -16.34 22.35
N ASP A 149 14.46 -15.85 21.13
CA ASP A 149 13.39 -16.14 20.15
C ASP A 149 13.68 -17.41 19.32
N ASN A 150 14.92 -17.89 19.34
CA ASN A 150 15.41 -19.08 18.66
C ASN A 150 15.42 -18.96 17.12
N PHE A 151 15.41 -17.73 16.58
CA PHE A 151 15.65 -17.46 15.17
C PHE A 151 17.14 -17.12 14.92
N VAL A 152 17.59 -17.34 13.69
CA VAL A 152 18.93 -17.00 13.21
C VAL A 152 18.73 -16.47 11.79
N THR A 153 18.72 -15.15 11.67
CA THR A 153 18.50 -14.38 10.44
C THR A 153 19.84 -13.99 9.83
N HIS A 154 19.79 -13.27 8.71
CA HIS A 154 20.97 -12.80 8.03
C HIS A 154 21.26 -11.35 8.43
N ALA A 155 22.16 -11.14 9.40
CA ALA A 155 22.56 -9.85 10.00
C ALA A 155 23.17 -8.76 9.09
N ASN A 156 22.98 -8.84 7.78
CA ASN A 156 23.36 -7.81 6.82
C ASN A 156 22.37 -7.82 5.64
N ASN A 157 21.17 -8.29 5.91
CA ASN A 157 20.03 -8.36 5.02
C ASN A 157 18.77 -8.28 5.87
N SER A 158 18.20 -7.08 5.94
CA SER A 158 17.07 -6.74 6.82
C SER A 158 15.77 -7.53 6.58
N ASP A 159 15.70 -8.37 5.54
CA ASP A 159 14.54 -9.19 5.14
C ASP A 159 15.11 -10.52 4.62
N THR A 160 15.28 -11.47 5.53
CA THR A 160 16.05 -12.69 5.31
C THR A 160 15.39 -13.63 4.30
N ASP A 161 14.06 -13.70 4.28
CA ASP A 161 13.31 -14.57 3.37
C ASP A 161 12.72 -13.86 2.13
N ASN A 162 12.91 -12.55 2.03
CA ASN A 162 12.61 -11.68 0.89
C ASN A 162 11.11 -11.59 0.57
N ASP A 163 10.29 -11.43 1.59
CA ASP A 163 8.84 -11.32 1.47
C ASP A 163 8.31 -9.88 1.58
N GLY A 164 9.19 -8.93 1.96
CA GLY A 164 8.89 -7.52 2.13
C GLY A 164 8.61 -7.09 3.58
N LEU A 165 8.58 -8.01 4.53
CA LEU A 165 8.57 -7.75 5.96
C LEU A 165 10.02 -7.84 6.49
N ILE A 166 10.46 -6.84 7.23
CA ILE A 166 11.81 -6.88 7.81
C ILE A 166 11.85 -7.81 9.03
N ASP A 167 12.94 -8.53 9.27
CA ASP A 167 12.98 -9.61 10.27
C ASP A 167 12.63 -9.08 11.68
N GLY A 168 13.14 -7.91 12.04
CA GLY A 168 12.79 -7.22 13.29
C GLY A 168 11.29 -6.91 13.45
N ASN A 169 10.55 -6.68 12.36
CA ASN A 169 9.10 -6.45 12.36
C ASN A 169 8.29 -7.75 12.47
N GLU A 170 8.89 -8.90 12.23
CA GLU A 170 8.22 -10.19 12.37
C GLU A 170 8.19 -10.66 13.82
N ILE A 171 9.28 -10.41 14.54
CA ILE A 171 9.49 -10.93 15.89
C ILE A 171 9.29 -9.86 16.97
N LEU A 172 9.96 -8.71 16.84
CA LEU A 172 10.11 -7.75 17.95
C LEU A 172 9.16 -6.55 17.85
N PHE A 173 8.99 -6.01 16.64
CA PHE A 173 8.28 -4.75 16.38
C PHE A 173 7.10 -4.90 15.43
N ILE A 174 6.25 -5.91 15.68
CA ILE A 174 5.05 -6.21 14.89
C ILE A 174 4.31 -4.92 14.42
N PRO A 175 4.20 -4.67 13.09
CA PRO A 175 3.68 -3.42 12.51
C PRO A 175 2.25 -3.03 12.90
N ARG A 176 1.46 -3.97 13.42
CA ARG A 176 0.06 -3.78 13.77
C ARG A 176 -0.31 -4.43 15.11
N PRO A 177 -1.29 -3.88 15.85
CA PRO A 177 -1.73 -4.46 17.12
C PRO A 177 -2.46 -5.78 16.91
N PHE A 178 -2.71 -6.54 17.99
CA PHE A 178 -3.50 -7.77 17.94
C PHE A 178 -3.01 -8.84 16.95
N GLN A 179 -1.76 -8.71 16.51
CA GLN A 179 -1.08 -9.62 15.59
C GLN A 179 -0.07 -10.46 16.38
N HIS A 180 0.07 -11.71 15.96
CA HIS A 180 1.12 -12.61 16.45
C HIS A 180 2.32 -12.58 15.50
N GLU A 181 3.48 -12.94 16.03
CA GLU A 181 4.74 -13.03 15.29
C GLU A 181 4.63 -13.97 14.07
N THR A 182 5.34 -13.60 13.00
CA THR A 182 5.59 -14.43 11.81
C THR A 182 6.99 -15.04 11.92
N ASN A 183 7.45 -15.74 10.88
CA ASN A 183 8.75 -16.42 10.89
C ASN A 183 9.66 -15.84 9.81
N PRO A 184 10.77 -15.15 10.19
CA PRO A 184 11.63 -14.42 9.24
C PRO A 184 12.51 -15.30 8.33
N LEU A 185 12.26 -16.60 8.34
CA LEU A 185 12.93 -17.57 7.49
C LEU A 185 11.96 -18.25 6.51
N ILE A 186 10.68 -17.84 6.54
CA ILE A 186 9.60 -18.39 5.74
C ILE A 186 8.71 -17.23 5.27
N ASN A 187 8.86 -16.90 3.99
CA ASN A 187 8.14 -15.83 3.30
C ASN A 187 6.59 -15.94 3.24
N ASP A 188 6.01 -16.99 3.83
CA ASP A 188 4.59 -17.34 3.87
C ASP A 188 4.41 -18.26 5.07
N THR A 189 4.26 -17.65 6.25
CA THR A 189 4.35 -18.33 7.54
C THR A 189 3.15 -19.27 7.79
N ASP A 190 1.97 -18.91 7.30
CA ASP A 190 0.75 -19.71 7.47
C ASP A 190 0.48 -20.68 6.29
N ALA A 191 1.31 -20.58 5.24
CA ALA A 191 1.37 -21.43 4.07
C ALA A 191 0.10 -21.38 3.21
N ASP A 192 -0.56 -20.23 3.12
CA ASP A 192 -1.76 -20.02 2.32
C ASP A 192 -1.51 -19.47 0.91
N GLY A 193 -0.27 -19.04 0.63
CA GLY A 193 0.19 -18.59 -0.67
C GLY A 193 0.25 -17.07 -0.81
N MET A 194 -0.15 -16.33 0.22
CA MET A 194 0.12 -14.90 0.38
C MET A 194 1.45 -14.70 1.13
N LEU A 195 2.12 -13.56 0.92
CA LEU A 195 3.40 -13.26 1.56
C LEU A 195 3.14 -12.46 2.84
N ASP A 196 3.86 -12.74 3.93
CA ASP A 196 3.61 -12.10 5.23
C ASP A 196 3.77 -10.57 5.13
N GLY A 197 4.82 -10.12 4.44
CA GLY A 197 5.07 -8.70 4.16
C GLY A 197 3.99 -8.01 3.33
N TRP A 198 3.31 -8.74 2.43
CA TRP A 198 2.20 -8.20 1.67
C TRP A 198 0.92 -8.12 2.52
N GLU A 199 0.61 -9.15 3.30
CA GLU A 199 -0.59 -9.16 4.17
C GLU A 199 -0.52 -8.15 5.33
N MET A 200 0.68 -7.93 5.85
CA MET A 200 0.95 -6.99 6.96
C MET A 200 1.29 -5.58 6.48
N GLN A 201 1.08 -5.29 5.20
CA GLN A 201 1.34 -3.97 4.67
C GLN A 201 0.55 -2.90 5.43
N VAL A 202 1.30 -1.88 5.87
CA VAL A 202 0.79 -0.67 6.51
C VAL A 202 1.00 0.50 5.57
N LYS A 203 0.23 1.58 5.77
CA LYS A 203 0.29 2.74 4.88
C LYS A 203 1.68 3.38 4.88
N SER A 204 2.31 3.46 3.72
CA SER A 204 3.62 4.09 3.54
C SER A 204 3.59 5.14 2.44
N THR A 205 3.91 6.39 2.79
CA THR A 205 4.08 7.45 1.79
C THR A 205 5.37 7.32 1.00
N GLU A 206 6.40 6.72 1.59
CA GLU A 206 7.69 6.53 0.91
C GLU A 206 7.62 5.37 -0.08
N GLY A 207 6.88 4.32 0.27
CA GLY A 207 6.60 3.17 -0.61
C GLY A 207 5.44 3.39 -1.59
N ASN A 208 4.67 4.47 -1.44
CA ASN A 208 3.41 4.70 -2.18
C ASN A 208 2.44 3.51 -2.07
N THR A 209 2.33 2.95 -0.87
CA THR A 209 1.48 1.80 -0.57
C THR A 209 0.30 2.17 0.30
N ASN A 210 -0.84 1.54 0.04
CA ASN A 210 -1.99 1.56 0.92
C ASN A 210 -1.84 0.50 2.01
N SER A 211 -2.79 0.45 2.94
CA SER A 211 -2.73 -0.52 4.04
C SER A 211 -3.64 -1.70 3.73
N HIS A 212 -3.09 -2.91 3.80
CA HIS A 212 -3.87 -4.16 3.77
C HIS A 212 -4.36 -4.56 5.16
N SER A 213 -3.96 -3.80 6.19
CA SER A 213 -4.30 -4.08 7.58
C SER A 213 -5.72 -3.62 7.91
N LEU A 214 -6.73 -4.43 7.56
CA LEU A 214 -8.13 -4.24 7.95
C LEU A 214 -8.48 -5.08 9.17
N TRP A 215 -8.86 -4.42 10.28
CA TRP A 215 -9.36 -5.10 11.47
C TRP A 215 -10.87 -5.28 11.39
N VAL A 216 -11.33 -6.52 11.47
CA VAL A 216 -12.75 -6.88 11.35
C VAL A 216 -13.29 -7.28 12.73
N ALA A 217 -14.33 -6.60 13.20
CA ALA A 217 -14.97 -6.92 14.48
C ALA A 217 -16.50 -6.92 14.39
N VAL A 218 -17.13 -7.95 14.97
CA VAL A 218 -18.61 -8.08 15.06
C VAL A 218 -19.16 -7.79 16.46
N SER A 219 -18.29 -7.37 17.36
CA SER A 219 -18.63 -6.89 18.69
C SER A 219 -17.83 -5.64 19.01
N THR A 220 -18.29 -4.82 19.94
CA THR A 220 -17.54 -3.67 20.42
C THR A 220 -16.18 -4.08 20.98
N TRP A 221 -15.17 -3.24 20.77
CA TRP A 221 -13.80 -3.48 21.19
C TRP A 221 -13.10 -2.18 21.57
N ASP A 222 -12.07 -2.25 22.40
CA ASP A 222 -11.30 -1.08 22.84
C ASP A 222 -10.10 -0.85 21.92
N ARG A 223 -10.00 0.37 21.38
CA ARG A 223 -8.91 0.75 20.49
C ARG A 223 -7.57 0.84 21.23
N PRO A 224 -6.51 0.17 20.74
CA PRO A 224 -5.20 0.21 21.37
C PRO A 224 -4.58 1.62 21.28
N GLY A 225 -3.75 1.97 22.27
CA GLY A 225 -3.07 3.26 22.32
C GLY A 225 -3.98 4.46 22.66
N CYS A 226 -5.27 4.24 22.91
CA CYS A 226 -6.22 5.29 23.26
C CYS A 226 -6.36 5.46 24.79
N THR A 227 -6.42 6.72 25.25
CA THR A 227 -6.73 7.05 26.64
C THR A 227 -8.11 7.70 26.74
N GLU A 228 -9.02 7.05 27.45
CA GLU A 228 -10.38 7.55 27.72
C GLU A 228 -10.36 8.96 28.31
N SER A 229 -11.16 9.85 27.73
CA SER A 229 -11.34 11.22 28.23
C SER A 229 -12.81 11.62 28.17
N THR A 230 -13.20 12.70 28.84
CA THR A 230 -14.59 13.19 28.85
C THR A 230 -15.15 13.53 27.46
N SER A 231 -14.30 13.60 26.43
CA SER A 231 -14.67 13.95 25.05
C SER A 231 -14.19 12.95 23.99
N ASN A 232 -13.52 11.85 24.38
CA ASN A 232 -13.01 10.85 23.46
C ASN A 232 -13.16 9.46 24.08
N SER A 233 -13.97 8.61 23.46
CA SER A 233 -14.09 7.21 23.83
C SER A 233 -13.15 6.37 22.97
N CYS A 234 -12.55 5.38 23.60
CA CYS A 234 -11.72 4.36 22.96
C CYS A 234 -12.53 3.17 22.47
N LEU A 235 -13.80 3.08 22.88
CA LEU A 235 -14.72 2.04 22.47
C LEU A 235 -15.10 2.22 21.00
N MET A 236 -14.83 1.21 20.20
CA MET A 236 -15.17 1.14 18.78
C MET A 236 -16.42 0.28 18.59
N GLU A 237 -17.24 0.65 17.62
CA GLU A 237 -18.40 -0.14 17.22
C GLU A 237 -17.97 -1.34 16.36
N PRO A 238 -18.85 -2.34 16.14
CA PRO A 238 -18.61 -3.37 15.13
C PRO A 238 -18.45 -2.77 13.73
N GLY A 239 -17.55 -3.34 12.92
CA GLY A 239 -17.21 -2.89 11.56
C GLY A 239 -15.80 -3.30 11.15
N GLY A 240 -15.43 -2.93 9.92
CA GLY A 240 -14.07 -3.01 9.39
C GLY A 240 -13.34 -1.68 9.56
N TYR A 241 -12.14 -1.71 10.14
CA TYR A 241 -11.34 -0.52 10.43
C TYR A 241 -9.91 -0.69 9.91
N VAL A 242 -9.49 0.23 9.04
CA VAL A 242 -8.12 0.24 8.51
C VAL A 242 -7.14 0.71 9.57
N TRP A 243 -6.04 -0.01 9.72
CA TRP A 243 -4.89 0.38 10.52
C TRP A 243 -3.85 1.08 9.66
N ILE A 244 -3.47 2.30 10.04
CA ILE A 244 -2.51 3.08 9.26
C ILE A 244 -1.08 2.66 9.59
N ASN A 245 -0.69 2.76 10.87
CA ASN A 245 0.60 2.37 11.48
C ASN A 245 0.59 2.83 12.96
N TRP A 246 1.66 2.58 13.71
CA TRP A 246 1.76 2.99 15.12
C TRP A 246 1.67 4.51 15.40
N LEU A 247 1.95 5.37 14.41
CA LEU A 247 1.82 6.83 14.53
C LEU A 247 0.39 7.31 14.21
N GLY A 248 -0.24 6.71 13.19
CA GLY A 248 -1.60 7.06 12.74
C GLY A 248 -2.71 6.38 13.53
N GLY A 249 -2.45 5.18 14.03
CA GLY A 249 -3.44 4.33 14.69
C GLY A 249 -4.49 3.76 13.72
N PHE A 250 -5.63 3.36 14.29
CA PHE A 250 -6.82 3.01 13.52
C PHE A 250 -7.53 4.25 12.99
N GLU A 251 -8.01 4.17 11.74
CA GLU A 251 -8.98 5.10 11.22
C GLU A 251 -10.28 5.04 12.04
N LEU A 252 -10.84 6.22 12.31
CA LEU A 252 -12.03 6.34 13.17
C LEU A 252 -13.33 6.11 12.41
N GLN A 253 -13.31 6.35 11.10
CA GLN A 253 -14.41 5.99 10.22
C GLN A 253 -14.26 4.52 9.88
N LYS A 254 -15.39 3.79 9.91
CA LYS A 254 -15.44 2.43 9.38
C LYS A 254 -15.16 2.52 7.89
N LYS A 255 -14.35 1.59 7.38
CA LYS A 255 -14.26 1.38 5.93
C LYS A 255 -15.50 0.62 5.46
N TYR A 256 -15.85 -0.45 6.18
CA TYR A 256 -17.03 -1.25 5.91
C TYR A 256 -17.90 -1.45 7.16
N GLU A 257 -19.21 -1.40 6.98
CA GLU A 257 -20.17 -1.93 7.91
C GLU A 257 -20.17 -3.47 7.88
N VAL A 258 -20.61 -4.10 8.98
CA VAL A 258 -20.60 -5.57 9.10
C VAL A 258 -21.44 -6.28 8.01
N HIS A 259 -22.42 -5.59 7.44
CA HIS A 259 -23.27 -6.15 6.39
C HIS A 259 -22.74 -5.94 4.97
N GLU A 260 -21.69 -5.13 4.80
CA GLU A 260 -21.02 -4.87 3.51
C GLU A 260 -19.93 -5.91 3.27
N MET A 261 -19.21 -6.31 4.33
CA MET A 261 -18.19 -7.35 4.24
C MET A 261 -18.78 -8.75 4.04
N ASN A 262 -18.12 -9.58 3.23
CA ASN A 262 -18.48 -10.98 3.05
C ASN A 262 -17.83 -11.87 4.12
N LEU A 263 -18.53 -11.99 5.26
CA LEU A 263 -18.08 -12.82 6.39
C LEU A 263 -18.46 -14.30 6.25
N SER A 264 -18.83 -14.76 5.05
CA SER A 264 -19.28 -16.14 4.83
C SER A 264 -18.11 -17.11 4.89
N GLY A 265 -18.05 -17.93 5.95
CA GLY A 265 -16.91 -18.83 6.16
C GLY A 265 -15.74 -18.18 6.90
N PHE A 266 -15.82 -16.86 7.13
CA PHE A 266 -14.87 -16.12 7.95
C PHE A 266 -15.17 -16.34 9.45
N ASP A 267 -14.44 -17.27 10.07
CA ASP A 267 -14.59 -17.54 11.50
C ASP A 267 -14.03 -16.37 12.33
N LEU A 268 -14.89 -15.74 13.13
CA LEU A 268 -14.53 -14.66 14.04
C LEU A 268 -14.37 -15.19 15.48
N PRO A 269 -13.17 -15.67 15.86
CA PRO A 269 -12.93 -16.20 17.19
C PRO A 269 -13.09 -15.11 18.25
N GLY A 270 -13.34 -15.54 19.48
CA GLY A 270 -13.13 -14.66 20.62
C GLY A 270 -11.63 -14.39 20.74
N ASN A 271 -11.23 -13.11 20.72
CA ASN A 271 -9.85 -12.70 20.70
C ASN A 271 -9.49 -12.01 22.03
N THR A 272 -8.52 -12.59 22.73
CA THR A 272 -8.08 -12.10 24.04
C THR A 272 -7.22 -10.84 23.95
N LEU A 273 -6.66 -10.54 22.78
CA LEU A 273 -5.84 -9.35 22.54
C LEU A 273 -6.70 -8.08 22.49
N CYS A 274 -8.00 -8.21 22.15
CA CYS A 274 -8.97 -7.11 22.07
C CYS A 274 -10.02 -7.12 23.21
N ASP A 275 -9.60 -7.38 24.45
CA ASP A 275 -10.50 -7.48 25.63
C ASP A 275 -11.65 -8.49 25.48
N GLY A 276 -11.39 -9.62 24.81
CA GLY A 276 -12.37 -10.69 24.62
C GLY A 276 -13.43 -10.38 23.55
N CYS A 277 -13.16 -9.40 22.67
CA CYS A 277 -14.00 -9.12 21.52
C CYS A 277 -14.04 -10.29 20.53
N LYS A 278 -14.96 -10.25 19.58
CA LYS A 278 -14.97 -11.13 18.40
C LYS A 278 -14.43 -10.36 17.21
N GLY A 279 -13.16 -10.55 16.92
CA GLY A 279 -12.47 -9.89 15.81
C GLY A 279 -11.11 -10.49 15.51
N ARG A 280 -10.68 -10.32 14.27
CA ARG A 280 -9.36 -10.70 13.75
C ARG A 280 -8.98 -9.78 12.58
N TRP A 281 -7.73 -9.82 12.17
CA TRP A 281 -7.30 -9.21 10.91
C TRP A 281 -7.94 -9.93 9.72
N ALA A 282 -8.26 -9.17 8.67
CA ALA A 282 -8.78 -9.72 7.41
C ALA A 282 -7.79 -10.71 6.77
N LEU A 283 -6.53 -10.30 6.73
CA LEU A 283 -5.37 -11.13 6.38
C LEU A 283 -4.55 -11.38 7.64
N ASP A 284 -4.20 -12.62 7.98
CA ASP A 284 -3.42 -12.95 9.17
C ASP A 284 -2.33 -13.98 8.85
N PRO A 285 -1.09 -13.56 8.58
CA PRO A 285 0.01 -14.47 8.21
C PRO A 285 0.60 -15.23 9.41
N SER A 286 0.09 -15.02 10.63
CA SER A 286 0.74 -15.59 11.81
C SER A 286 0.71 -17.11 11.84
N LEU A 287 1.71 -17.71 12.49
CA LEU A 287 1.86 -19.15 12.54
C LEU A 287 0.62 -19.86 13.15
N ASN A 288 -0.03 -20.71 12.36
CA ASN A 288 -1.29 -21.41 12.68
C ASN A 288 -2.53 -20.50 12.76
N SER A 289 -2.50 -19.34 12.11
CA SER A 289 -3.72 -18.60 11.78
C SER A 289 -4.64 -19.44 10.88
N LEU A 290 -5.83 -18.90 10.62
CA LEU A 290 -6.76 -19.49 9.66
C LEU A 290 -6.45 -18.90 8.30
N LYS A 291 -5.98 -19.75 7.38
CA LYS A 291 -5.85 -19.44 5.95
C LYS A 291 -6.95 -18.52 5.45
N ASP A 292 -6.55 -17.43 4.82
CA ASP A 292 -7.45 -16.40 4.35
C ASP A 292 -7.30 -16.05 2.87
N ASP A 293 -6.44 -16.76 2.14
CA ASP A 293 -6.29 -16.74 0.67
C ASP A 293 -7.59 -16.85 -0.13
N THR A 294 -8.58 -17.59 0.37
CA THR A 294 -9.86 -17.85 -0.33
C THR A 294 -11.03 -16.98 0.13
N TYR A 295 -10.82 -16.11 1.12
CA TYR A 295 -11.84 -15.15 1.50
C TYR A 295 -11.80 -13.94 0.57
N ASP A 296 -12.93 -13.25 0.52
CA ASP A 296 -13.17 -12.02 -0.21
C ASP A 296 -13.84 -11.14 0.85
N ILE A 297 -13.09 -10.20 1.42
CA ILE A 297 -13.51 -9.51 2.65
C ILE A 297 -14.23 -8.19 2.37
N ASP A 298 -13.80 -7.49 1.34
CA ASP A 298 -14.38 -6.26 0.77
C ASP A 298 -15.57 -6.53 -0.17
N ASN A 299 -15.85 -7.81 -0.50
CA ASN A 299 -17.05 -8.25 -1.20
C ASN A 299 -17.15 -7.70 -2.62
N ASP A 300 -16.02 -7.66 -3.31
CA ASP A 300 -15.86 -7.20 -4.69
C ASP A 300 -15.89 -8.36 -5.71
N THR A 301 -15.98 -9.61 -5.22
CA THR A 301 -15.94 -10.90 -5.94
C THR A 301 -14.56 -11.44 -6.30
N LEU A 302 -13.49 -10.76 -5.91
CA LEU A 302 -12.11 -11.24 -6.00
C LEU A 302 -11.67 -11.80 -4.64
N ALA A 303 -11.04 -12.97 -4.65
CA ALA A 303 -10.52 -13.54 -3.40
C ALA A 303 -9.12 -12.98 -3.10
N ASN A 304 -8.81 -12.75 -1.83
CA ASN A 304 -7.55 -12.17 -1.34
C ASN A 304 -6.29 -12.73 -2.04
N GLY A 305 -6.19 -14.05 -2.23
CA GLY A 305 -5.04 -14.66 -2.90
C GLY A 305 -4.92 -14.35 -4.40
N ALA A 306 -6.04 -14.10 -5.07
CA ALA A 306 -6.09 -13.66 -6.47
C ALA A 306 -5.66 -12.19 -6.64
N GLU A 307 -5.66 -11.42 -5.57
CA GLU A 307 -5.26 -10.02 -5.53
C GLU A 307 -3.76 -9.84 -5.32
N SER A 308 -3.06 -10.90 -4.92
CA SER A 308 -1.62 -10.88 -4.72
C SER A 308 -0.86 -10.29 -5.92
N PRO A 309 0.35 -9.73 -5.71
CA PRO A 309 1.11 -9.03 -6.76
C PRO A 309 1.45 -9.92 -7.97
N SER A 310 1.45 -11.24 -7.78
CA SER A 310 1.71 -12.22 -8.84
C SER A 310 0.52 -12.44 -9.80
N ASN A 311 -0.67 -11.99 -9.40
CA ASN A 311 -1.94 -12.16 -10.10
C ASN A 311 -2.47 -10.79 -10.54
N TRP A 312 -3.44 -10.21 -9.82
CA TRP A 312 -4.08 -8.93 -10.15
C TRP A 312 -3.52 -7.73 -9.39
N ASN A 313 -2.59 -7.91 -8.43
CA ASN A 313 -1.90 -6.79 -7.78
C ASN A 313 -2.87 -5.69 -7.30
N THR A 314 -3.96 -6.13 -6.69
CA THR A 314 -5.00 -5.29 -6.09
C THR A 314 -4.87 -5.30 -4.58
N ASN A 315 -5.68 -4.49 -3.91
CA ASN A 315 -5.68 -4.35 -2.47
C ASN A 315 -6.86 -5.13 -1.87
N PRO A 316 -6.62 -6.24 -1.17
CA PRO A 316 -7.66 -7.18 -0.69
C PRO A 316 -8.55 -6.67 0.45
N VAL A 317 -8.51 -5.36 0.72
CA VAL A 317 -9.38 -4.72 1.71
C VAL A 317 -9.91 -3.40 1.14
N ASP A 318 -9.91 -3.27 -0.18
CA ASP A 318 -10.33 -2.13 -0.98
C ASP A 318 -10.96 -2.64 -2.27
N ASP A 319 -12.29 -2.55 -2.34
CA ASP A 319 -13.07 -3.05 -3.46
C ASP A 319 -12.79 -2.36 -4.79
N ASP A 320 -12.17 -1.17 -4.78
CA ASP A 320 -11.80 -0.37 -5.95
C ASP A 320 -10.34 0.11 -5.77
N THR A 321 -9.40 -0.67 -6.28
CA THR A 321 -7.96 -0.48 -6.03
C THR A 321 -7.42 0.79 -6.71
N ASP A 322 -7.84 1.06 -7.94
CA ASP A 322 -7.29 2.13 -8.76
C ASP A 322 -8.13 3.42 -8.76
N GLY A 323 -9.33 3.36 -8.18
CA GLY A 323 -10.20 4.50 -7.91
C GLY A 323 -11.03 4.94 -9.11
N ASP A 324 -11.33 4.04 -10.03
CA ASP A 324 -12.11 4.31 -11.23
C ASP A 324 -13.63 4.05 -11.07
N MET A 325 -14.04 3.62 -9.87
CA MET A 325 -15.42 3.29 -9.47
C MET A 325 -15.92 1.91 -9.91
N LEU A 326 -15.08 1.06 -10.48
CA LEU A 326 -15.37 -0.35 -10.74
C LEU A 326 -14.81 -1.24 -9.62
N PRO A 327 -15.52 -2.32 -9.24
CA PRO A 327 -14.98 -3.29 -8.30
C PRO A 327 -13.93 -4.19 -8.93
N ASP A 328 -12.83 -4.47 -8.23
CA ASP A 328 -11.69 -5.20 -8.82
C ASP A 328 -12.12 -6.57 -9.37
N GLY A 329 -12.90 -7.34 -8.61
CA GLY A 329 -13.41 -8.64 -9.06
C GLY A 329 -14.35 -8.59 -10.27
N TRP A 330 -15.11 -7.51 -10.43
CA TRP A 330 -15.97 -7.28 -11.59
C TRP A 330 -15.14 -7.04 -12.85
N GLU A 331 -14.11 -6.20 -12.74
CA GLU A 331 -13.17 -5.91 -13.83
C GLU A 331 -12.42 -7.16 -14.29
N VAL A 332 -11.98 -7.99 -13.34
CA VAL A 332 -11.31 -9.27 -13.63
C VAL A 332 -12.19 -10.21 -14.46
N GLU A 333 -13.47 -10.36 -14.09
CA GLU A 333 -14.40 -11.24 -14.80
C GLU A 333 -14.61 -10.77 -16.25
N TYR A 334 -14.90 -9.49 -16.46
CA TYR A 334 -15.19 -8.99 -17.79
C TYR A 334 -13.94 -8.79 -18.65
N SER A 335 -12.78 -8.54 -18.05
CA SER A 335 -11.50 -8.64 -18.75
C SER A 335 -11.24 -10.05 -19.27
N TYR A 336 -11.57 -11.09 -18.49
CA TYR A 336 -11.47 -12.47 -18.95
C TYR A 336 -12.47 -12.77 -20.07
N GLU A 337 -13.70 -12.29 -19.97
CA GLU A 337 -14.71 -12.43 -21.01
C GLU A 337 -14.29 -11.75 -22.33
N ALA A 338 -13.80 -10.50 -22.27
CA ALA A 338 -13.34 -9.74 -23.44
C ALA A 338 -12.25 -10.48 -24.24
N ILE A 339 -11.30 -11.07 -23.51
CA ILE A 339 -10.21 -11.87 -24.10
C ILE A 339 -10.77 -13.14 -24.77
N ASN A 340 -11.72 -13.82 -24.14
CA ASN A 340 -12.34 -15.02 -24.70
C ASN A 340 -13.19 -14.73 -25.95
N ASN A 341 -13.86 -13.59 -25.95
CA ASN A 341 -14.68 -13.11 -27.06
C ASN A 341 -13.84 -12.51 -28.21
N ASN A 342 -12.52 -12.37 -28.04
CA ASN A 342 -11.57 -11.79 -29.01
C ASN A 342 -11.88 -10.32 -29.34
N LEU A 343 -12.41 -9.57 -28.37
CA LEU A 343 -12.61 -8.12 -28.50
C LEU A 343 -11.25 -7.40 -28.47
N VAL A 344 -10.34 -7.91 -27.66
CA VAL A 344 -8.95 -7.47 -27.55
C VAL A 344 -8.00 -8.66 -27.63
N ASP A 345 -6.73 -8.42 -27.95
CA ASP A 345 -5.69 -9.45 -27.96
C ASP A 345 -4.66 -9.24 -26.85
N ASN A 346 -4.14 -10.34 -26.31
CA ASN A 346 -3.22 -10.28 -25.17
C ASN A 346 -1.92 -9.50 -25.47
N ALA A 347 -1.57 -9.31 -26.75
CA ALA A 347 -0.37 -8.54 -27.13
C ALA A 347 -0.63 -7.03 -27.18
N THR A 348 -1.86 -6.57 -27.38
CA THR A 348 -2.21 -5.15 -27.27
C THR A 348 -2.31 -4.72 -25.82
N ILE A 349 -2.94 -5.54 -24.97
CA ILE A 349 -3.12 -5.29 -23.54
C ILE A 349 -1.75 -5.23 -22.82
N SER A 350 -0.93 -6.26 -22.99
CA SER A 350 0.41 -6.31 -22.38
C SER A 350 1.40 -5.26 -22.89
N ALA A 351 1.09 -4.56 -24.00
CA ALA A 351 1.92 -3.45 -24.47
C ALA A 351 1.79 -2.21 -23.57
N TYR A 352 0.66 -2.06 -22.89
CA TYR A 352 0.37 -0.96 -21.96
C TYR A 352 0.71 -1.31 -20.51
N GLY A 353 0.90 -2.60 -20.21
CA GLY A 353 1.20 -3.09 -18.87
C GLY A 353 -0.02 -3.63 -18.14
N ALA A 354 -1.22 -3.42 -18.68
CA ALA A 354 -2.47 -4.01 -18.23
C ALA A 354 -2.51 -5.53 -18.46
N ARG A 355 -3.39 -6.19 -17.71
CA ARG A 355 -3.75 -7.62 -17.76
C ARG A 355 -5.17 -7.83 -18.29
N GLY A 356 -5.90 -6.76 -18.53
CA GLY A 356 -7.29 -6.74 -18.99
C GLY A 356 -7.61 -5.54 -19.88
N VAL A 357 -8.88 -5.44 -20.30
CA VAL A 357 -9.44 -4.18 -20.85
C VAL A 357 -9.82 -3.23 -19.72
N MET A 358 -10.10 -3.80 -18.56
CA MET A 358 -10.37 -3.14 -17.28
C MET A 358 -9.46 -3.86 -16.29
N ASP A 359 -8.18 -3.44 -16.22
CA ASP A 359 -7.22 -3.98 -15.26
C ASP A 359 -7.38 -3.23 -13.95
N PRO A 360 -7.80 -3.90 -12.87
CA PRO A 360 -8.17 -3.25 -11.60
C PRO A 360 -7.04 -2.54 -10.86
N SER A 361 -5.80 -2.62 -11.37
CA SER A 361 -4.67 -1.86 -10.83
C SER A 361 -4.35 -0.60 -11.62
N MET A 362 -5.11 -0.33 -12.68
CA MET A 362 -4.85 0.68 -13.69
C MET A 362 -6.15 1.36 -14.14
N ALA A 363 -6.46 2.51 -13.53
CA ALA A 363 -7.68 3.25 -13.81
C ALA A 363 -7.92 3.66 -15.28
N ASP A 364 -6.91 3.53 -16.16
CA ASP A 364 -6.97 3.73 -17.61
C ASP A 364 -6.05 2.66 -18.23
N SER A 365 -6.63 1.51 -18.56
CA SER A 365 -5.92 0.29 -18.96
C SER A 365 -5.24 0.41 -20.33
N ASP A 366 -5.83 1.19 -21.24
CA ASP A 366 -5.35 1.33 -22.62
C ASP A 366 -4.61 2.65 -22.90
N LEU A 367 -4.58 3.54 -21.91
CA LEU A 367 -3.89 4.83 -21.87
C LEU A 367 -4.41 5.85 -22.91
N ASP A 368 -5.70 5.80 -23.24
CA ASP A 368 -6.34 6.77 -24.13
C ASP A 368 -6.77 8.09 -23.44
N GLY A 369 -6.77 8.09 -22.10
CA GLY A 369 -7.10 9.22 -21.25
C GLY A 369 -8.55 9.25 -20.76
N ILE A 370 -9.32 8.18 -20.98
CA ILE A 370 -10.60 7.87 -20.36
C ILE A 370 -10.36 6.77 -19.32
N ASN A 371 -11.03 6.85 -18.18
CA ASN A 371 -10.92 5.80 -17.19
C ASN A 371 -11.78 4.60 -17.58
N ASP A 372 -11.41 3.40 -17.15
CA ASP A 372 -12.08 2.16 -17.53
C ASP A 372 -13.58 2.18 -17.14
N GLY A 373 -13.96 2.70 -15.96
CA GLY A 373 -15.36 2.93 -15.58
C GLY A 373 -16.18 3.88 -16.47
N ASP A 374 -15.52 4.80 -17.18
CA ASP A 374 -16.13 5.77 -18.11
C ASP A 374 -16.11 5.28 -19.57
N GLU A 375 -15.54 4.10 -19.86
CA GLU A 375 -15.49 3.52 -21.19
C GLU A 375 -16.79 2.79 -21.59
N ASP A 376 -16.97 2.60 -22.90
CA ASP A 376 -18.05 1.81 -23.53
C ASP A 376 -17.42 0.91 -24.62
N PRO A 377 -16.90 -0.27 -24.25
CA PRO A 377 -16.15 -1.14 -25.16
C PRO A 377 -16.99 -1.78 -26.27
N ASP A 378 -18.28 -2.02 -26.04
CA ASP A 378 -19.15 -2.74 -26.98
C ASP A 378 -20.07 -1.81 -27.81
N SER A 379 -20.13 -0.53 -27.45
CA SER A 379 -20.86 0.54 -28.13
C SER A 379 -22.35 0.27 -28.26
N ASP A 380 -22.96 -0.27 -27.20
CA ASP A 380 -24.36 -0.70 -27.19
C ASP A 380 -25.34 0.38 -26.69
N GLY A 381 -24.84 1.57 -26.39
CA GLY A 381 -25.65 2.73 -26.02
C GLY A 381 -26.68 3.16 -27.08
N LEU A 382 -27.49 4.16 -26.73
CA LEU A 382 -28.52 4.68 -27.63
C LEU A 382 -27.92 5.38 -28.86
N ASN A 383 -28.51 5.10 -30.01
CA ASN A 383 -28.15 5.76 -31.26
C ASN A 383 -28.37 7.29 -31.19
N ARG A 384 -27.28 8.05 -31.03
CA ARG A 384 -27.31 9.52 -30.99
C ARG A 384 -28.01 10.18 -32.16
N THR A 385 -27.85 9.66 -33.37
CA THR A 385 -28.55 10.23 -34.55
C THR A 385 -30.06 10.05 -34.42
N GLY A 386 -30.50 8.95 -33.80
CA GLY A 386 -31.90 8.72 -33.45
C GLY A 386 -32.39 9.71 -32.40
N LEU A 387 -31.62 9.88 -31.31
CA LEU A 387 -31.94 10.82 -30.23
C LEU A 387 -32.04 12.27 -30.73
N VAL A 388 -31.06 12.74 -31.51
CA VAL A 388 -31.08 14.11 -32.06
C VAL A 388 -32.31 14.31 -32.95
N LYS A 389 -32.70 13.32 -33.75
CA LYS A 389 -33.93 13.42 -34.56
C LYS A 389 -35.21 13.45 -33.72
N LYS A 390 -35.19 12.83 -32.53
CA LYS A 390 -36.32 12.77 -31.61
C LYS A 390 -36.47 14.09 -30.85
N TYR A 391 -35.42 14.53 -30.16
CA TYR A 391 -35.45 15.69 -29.26
C TYR A 391 -35.04 17.03 -29.90
N CYS A 392 -34.38 17.00 -31.06
CA CYS A 392 -34.02 18.19 -31.82
C CYS A 392 -34.11 17.97 -33.34
N PRO A 393 -35.31 17.69 -33.89
CA PRO A 393 -35.50 17.43 -35.31
C PRO A 393 -35.09 18.60 -36.22
N GLY A 394 -35.05 19.82 -35.68
CA GLY A 394 -34.55 21.02 -36.36
C GLY A 394 -33.03 21.17 -36.37
N TYR A 395 -32.27 20.25 -35.76
CA TYR A 395 -30.80 20.33 -35.73
C TYR A 395 -30.23 20.36 -37.15
N ASN A 396 -29.45 21.40 -37.47
CA ASN A 396 -28.91 21.66 -38.81
C ASN A 396 -29.95 21.81 -39.94
N ASP A 397 -31.24 21.96 -39.63
CA ASP A 397 -32.27 22.30 -40.62
C ASP A 397 -32.57 23.81 -40.57
N SER A 398 -32.27 24.52 -41.66
CA SER A 398 -32.59 25.95 -41.78
C SER A 398 -34.10 26.25 -41.90
N THR A 399 -34.94 25.22 -42.01
CA THR A 399 -36.38 25.30 -42.24
C THR A 399 -37.24 24.79 -41.09
N ASN A 400 -36.67 23.99 -40.16
CA ASN A 400 -37.28 23.58 -38.92
C ASN A 400 -36.38 24.00 -37.75
N ALA A 401 -36.91 24.73 -36.77
CA ALA A 401 -36.18 25.17 -35.58
C ALA A 401 -36.65 24.45 -34.31
N GLU A 402 -37.46 23.39 -34.44
CA GLU A 402 -37.90 22.56 -33.31
C GLU A 402 -36.69 21.84 -32.71
N CYS A 403 -36.29 22.33 -31.55
CA CYS A 403 -35.16 21.81 -30.80
C CYS A 403 -35.42 22.01 -29.32
N ASN A 404 -35.83 20.95 -28.65
CA ASN A 404 -36.20 20.98 -27.25
C ASN A 404 -35.00 20.68 -26.34
N ILE A 405 -34.10 19.82 -26.82
CA ILE A 405 -32.79 19.54 -26.20
C ILE A 405 -31.70 19.82 -27.23
N ASP A 406 -31.03 20.96 -27.11
CA ASP A 406 -30.02 21.41 -28.08
C ASP A 406 -28.66 20.73 -27.85
N PRO A 407 -28.19 19.89 -28.80
CA PRO A 407 -26.93 19.15 -28.66
C PRO A 407 -25.68 20.04 -28.60
N ASP A 408 -25.77 21.32 -28.94
CA ASP A 408 -24.63 22.25 -28.84
C ASP A 408 -24.59 22.98 -27.47
N THR A 409 -25.63 22.80 -26.64
CA THR A 409 -25.64 23.34 -25.27
C THR A 409 -24.94 22.38 -24.30
N PRO A 410 -24.35 22.87 -23.20
CA PRO A 410 -23.72 22.00 -22.20
C PRO A 410 -24.66 20.90 -21.65
N ASP A 411 -25.94 21.23 -21.49
CA ASP A 411 -26.97 20.32 -20.98
C ASP A 411 -27.35 19.26 -22.03
N GLY A 412 -27.57 19.67 -23.27
CA GLY A 412 -27.87 18.73 -24.34
C GLY A 412 -26.69 17.85 -24.73
N MET A 413 -25.44 18.35 -24.71
CA MET A 413 -24.26 17.50 -24.90
C MET A 413 -24.22 16.36 -23.88
N LYS A 414 -24.52 16.65 -22.60
CA LYS A 414 -24.62 15.61 -21.57
C LYS A 414 -25.75 14.62 -21.87
N PHE A 415 -26.94 15.10 -22.23
CA PHE A 415 -28.06 14.23 -22.60
C PHE A 415 -27.71 13.26 -23.73
N TYR A 416 -27.11 13.75 -24.82
CA TYR A 416 -26.83 12.88 -25.96
C TYR A 416 -25.59 12.01 -25.75
N ASN A 417 -24.57 12.47 -25.00
CA ASN A 417 -23.35 11.69 -24.79
C ASN A 417 -23.55 10.59 -23.74
N ASN A 418 -24.20 10.89 -22.60
CA ASN A 418 -24.47 9.86 -21.59
C ASN A 418 -25.37 8.74 -22.15
N LEU A 419 -26.29 9.10 -23.04
CA LEU A 419 -27.12 8.09 -23.67
C LEU A 419 -26.42 7.37 -24.83
N GLU A 420 -25.35 7.94 -25.41
CA GLU A 420 -24.59 7.33 -26.52
C GLU A 420 -23.52 6.37 -26.02
N ASN A 421 -22.91 6.66 -24.87
CA ASN A 421 -21.81 5.91 -24.27
C ASN A 421 -22.33 5.25 -22.99
N TYR A 422 -23.03 4.13 -23.11
CA TYR A 422 -23.52 3.39 -21.94
C TYR A 422 -22.30 2.79 -21.25
N THR A 423 -21.82 3.44 -20.18
CA THR A 423 -20.46 3.16 -19.69
C THR A 423 -20.41 1.90 -18.82
N ASN A 424 -19.22 1.32 -18.68
CA ASN A 424 -18.96 0.18 -17.79
C ASN A 424 -19.53 0.39 -16.37
N LEU A 425 -19.40 1.60 -15.82
CA LEU A 425 -20.01 1.95 -14.52
C LEU A 425 -21.54 1.96 -14.55
N GLU A 426 -22.16 2.45 -15.62
CA GLU A 426 -23.61 2.42 -15.79
C GLU A 426 -24.10 0.97 -15.94
N GLU A 427 -23.33 0.12 -16.58
CA GLU A 427 -23.63 -1.30 -16.73
C GLU A 427 -23.54 -2.08 -15.44
N LEU A 428 -22.48 -1.83 -14.64
CA LEU A 428 -22.36 -2.34 -13.28
C LEU A 428 -23.60 -1.99 -12.45
N GLN A 429 -24.07 -0.75 -12.52
CA GLN A 429 -25.23 -0.27 -11.75
C GLN A 429 -26.54 -0.92 -12.17
N ASN A 430 -26.66 -1.31 -13.44
CA ASN A 430 -27.88 -1.90 -14.00
C ASN A 430 -27.81 -3.44 -14.14
N GLY A 431 -26.64 -4.04 -13.91
CA GLY A 431 -26.42 -5.49 -13.99
C GLY A 431 -26.36 -6.02 -15.42
N THR A 432 -25.86 -5.22 -16.36
CA THR A 432 -25.62 -5.56 -17.78
C THR A 432 -24.15 -5.89 -18.03
N ASN A 433 -23.76 -6.23 -19.26
CA ASN A 433 -22.45 -6.79 -19.60
C ASN A 433 -21.60 -5.83 -20.46
N PRO A 434 -20.48 -5.33 -19.92
CA PRO A 434 -19.65 -4.29 -20.55
C PRO A 434 -18.92 -4.65 -21.82
N VAL A 435 -18.97 -5.93 -22.17
CA VAL A 435 -18.26 -6.47 -23.30
C VAL A 435 -19.20 -7.27 -24.19
N SER A 436 -20.53 -7.16 -23.98
CA SER A 436 -21.55 -7.85 -24.75
C SER A 436 -22.86 -7.08 -24.78
N ASN A 437 -23.14 -6.54 -25.96
CA ASN A 437 -24.28 -5.70 -26.29
C ASN A 437 -25.70 -6.32 -26.20
N ASP A 438 -25.91 -7.47 -25.55
CA ASP A 438 -27.20 -8.18 -25.41
C ASP A 438 -27.06 -9.20 -24.27
N THR A 439 -27.17 -8.71 -23.03
CA THR A 439 -26.94 -9.50 -21.81
C THR A 439 -27.94 -10.64 -21.66
N ASP A 440 -29.20 -10.41 -21.99
CA ASP A 440 -30.29 -11.36 -21.76
C ASP A 440 -30.60 -12.28 -22.95
N GLY A 441 -30.03 -11.97 -24.13
CA GLY A 441 -30.11 -12.74 -25.35
C GLY A 441 -31.45 -12.63 -26.07
N ASP A 442 -32.25 -11.60 -25.79
CA ASP A 442 -33.55 -11.36 -26.42
C ASP A 442 -33.47 -10.58 -27.75
N ALA A 443 -32.25 -10.15 -28.12
CA ALA A 443 -31.89 -9.36 -29.30
C ALA A 443 -32.23 -7.87 -29.21
N TRP A 444 -32.43 -7.32 -28.01
CA TRP A 444 -32.28 -5.90 -27.71
C TRP A 444 -30.87 -5.62 -27.19
N GLU A 445 -30.40 -4.40 -27.44
CA GLU A 445 -29.12 -3.92 -26.88
C GLU A 445 -29.37 -3.39 -25.47
N ASP A 446 -28.41 -3.55 -24.55
CA ASP A 446 -28.63 -3.31 -23.13
C ASP A 446 -28.91 -1.83 -22.85
N GLY A 447 -28.15 -0.93 -23.49
CA GLY A 447 -28.39 0.52 -23.42
C GLY A 447 -29.84 0.90 -23.73
N PRO A 448 -30.40 0.55 -24.91
CA PRO A 448 -31.83 0.70 -25.19
C PRO A 448 -32.77 -0.04 -24.23
N GLU A 449 -32.44 -1.26 -23.80
CA GLU A 449 -33.27 -2.04 -22.90
C GLU A 449 -33.46 -1.33 -21.56
N VAL A 450 -32.36 -0.95 -20.91
CA VAL A 450 -32.35 -0.24 -19.63
C VAL A 450 -32.97 1.15 -19.77
N TYR A 451 -32.65 1.86 -20.86
CA TYR A 451 -33.22 3.20 -21.07
C TYR A 451 -34.74 3.20 -21.18
N TYR A 452 -35.32 2.24 -21.93
CA TYR A 452 -36.75 2.18 -22.21
C TYR A 452 -37.56 1.41 -21.17
N MET A 453 -36.91 0.83 -20.16
CA MET A 453 -37.58 0.21 -19.03
C MET A 453 -38.38 1.26 -18.23
N ASP A 454 -39.44 0.81 -17.56
CA ASP A 454 -40.33 1.63 -16.72
C ASP A 454 -40.44 0.91 -15.37
N HIS A 455 -39.65 1.37 -14.38
CA HIS A 455 -39.43 0.64 -13.13
C HIS A 455 -40.61 0.73 -12.15
N ASP A 456 -41.41 1.79 -12.23
CA ASP A 456 -42.56 2.04 -11.36
C ASP A 456 -43.93 2.03 -12.08
N ASP A 457 -43.93 1.62 -13.35
CA ASP A 457 -45.09 1.50 -14.23
C ASP A 457 -45.85 2.82 -14.41
N ASP A 458 -45.13 3.95 -14.37
CA ASP A 458 -45.72 5.28 -14.46
C ASP A 458 -45.76 5.83 -15.90
N GLY A 459 -45.19 5.11 -16.85
CA GLY A 459 -45.18 5.46 -18.26
C GLY A 459 -44.16 6.52 -18.65
N MET A 460 -43.24 6.90 -17.77
CA MET A 460 -41.94 7.49 -18.10
C MET A 460 -40.90 6.38 -18.20
N ALA A 461 -39.82 6.64 -18.94
CA ALA A 461 -38.76 5.65 -19.12
C ALA A 461 -37.63 5.92 -18.11
N THR A 462 -37.13 4.88 -17.46
CA THR A 462 -36.12 4.93 -16.39
C THR A 462 -34.88 5.71 -16.81
N GLY A 463 -34.35 5.50 -18.01
CA GLY A 463 -33.18 6.24 -18.48
C GLY A 463 -33.45 7.74 -18.72
N TRP A 464 -34.70 8.11 -19.02
CA TRP A 464 -35.10 9.51 -19.13
C TRP A 464 -35.25 10.16 -17.75
N GLU A 465 -35.83 9.43 -16.79
CA GLU A 465 -35.96 9.86 -15.40
C GLU A 465 -34.60 10.07 -14.74
N TYR A 466 -33.70 9.10 -14.89
CA TYR A 466 -32.33 9.18 -14.37
C TYR A 466 -31.61 10.44 -14.87
N HIS A 467 -31.66 10.69 -16.19
CA HIS A 467 -31.02 11.87 -16.78
C HIS A 467 -31.54 13.19 -16.20
N PHE A 468 -32.85 13.30 -15.99
CA PHE A 468 -33.47 14.49 -15.46
C PHE A 468 -33.55 14.52 -13.94
N GLU A 469 -32.82 13.66 -13.23
CA GLU A 469 -32.77 13.58 -11.76
C GLU A 469 -34.16 13.38 -11.14
N PHE A 470 -34.99 12.55 -11.76
CA PHE A 470 -36.23 12.01 -11.24
C PHE A 470 -35.97 10.67 -10.56
N ASP A 471 -36.89 10.22 -9.69
CA ASP A 471 -36.73 8.96 -8.96
C ASP A 471 -37.45 7.87 -9.74
N PRO A 472 -36.75 6.96 -10.46
CA PRO A 472 -37.40 5.97 -11.33
C PRO A 472 -38.24 4.93 -10.58
N PHE A 473 -38.29 5.01 -9.25
CA PHE A 473 -39.08 4.17 -8.38
C PHE A 473 -40.23 4.92 -7.70
N ASP A 474 -40.43 6.22 -7.97
CA ASP A 474 -41.51 7.07 -7.43
C ASP A 474 -42.42 7.67 -8.51
N GLY A 475 -43.37 6.87 -9.00
CA GLY A 475 -44.27 7.29 -10.08
C GLY A 475 -45.27 8.41 -9.75
N ALA A 476 -45.12 9.05 -8.59
CA ALA A 476 -45.79 10.31 -8.28
C ALA A 476 -45.08 11.51 -8.91
N ASP A 477 -43.79 11.42 -9.22
CA ASP A 477 -42.99 12.53 -9.74
C ASP A 477 -43.40 12.93 -11.17
N ARG A 478 -43.99 12.01 -11.95
CA ARG A 478 -44.59 12.28 -13.27
C ARG A 478 -45.61 13.41 -13.29
N LEU A 479 -46.26 13.68 -12.15
CA LEU A 479 -47.28 14.71 -11.97
C LEU A 479 -46.69 16.06 -11.54
N VAL A 480 -45.39 16.13 -11.26
CA VAL A 480 -44.68 17.34 -10.87
C VAL A 480 -44.39 18.17 -12.12
N ASP A 481 -44.50 19.50 -11.96
CA ASP A 481 -44.05 20.51 -12.92
C ASP A 481 -42.73 21.06 -12.38
N SER A 482 -41.63 20.49 -12.89
CA SER A 482 -40.30 20.64 -12.27
C SER A 482 -39.64 21.99 -12.59
N ASP A 483 -39.92 22.57 -13.75
CA ASP A 483 -39.35 23.86 -14.18
C ASP A 483 -40.34 25.04 -14.07
N GLY A 484 -41.62 24.77 -13.80
CA GLY A 484 -42.65 25.76 -13.54
C GLY A 484 -43.25 26.38 -14.80
N ASP A 485 -43.14 25.71 -15.94
CA ASP A 485 -43.70 26.16 -17.22
C ASP A 485 -45.22 25.86 -17.38
N GLY A 486 -45.77 25.03 -16.48
CA GLY A 486 -47.17 24.61 -16.45
C GLY A 486 -47.47 23.24 -17.07
N HIS A 487 -46.44 22.48 -17.45
CA HIS A 487 -46.51 21.11 -17.94
C HIS A 487 -45.92 20.15 -16.89
N THR A 488 -46.44 18.92 -16.83
CA THR A 488 -45.91 17.91 -15.89
C THR A 488 -44.79 17.11 -16.54
N ASN A 489 -43.89 16.54 -15.75
CA ASN A 489 -42.78 15.69 -16.21
C ASN A 489 -43.23 14.64 -17.25
N TYR A 490 -44.35 13.94 -17.00
CA TYR A 490 -44.91 12.97 -17.97
C TYR A 490 -45.28 13.61 -19.32
N CYS A 491 -45.86 14.81 -19.30
CA CYS A 491 -46.25 15.49 -20.52
C CYS A 491 -45.03 15.92 -21.33
N GLU A 492 -43.95 16.25 -20.65
CA GLU A 492 -42.69 16.61 -21.28
C GLU A 492 -41.98 15.39 -21.85
N PHE A 493 -41.94 14.28 -21.10
CA PHE A 493 -41.48 12.99 -21.61
C PHE A 493 -42.24 12.58 -22.88
N LYS A 494 -43.58 12.68 -22.86
CA LYS A 494 -44.44 12.31 -23.99
C LYS A 494 -44.20 13.15 -25.25
N TRP A 495 -43.78 14.39 -25.09
CA TRP A 495 -43.59 15.34 -26.19
C TRP A 495 -42.12 15.71 -26.42
N ASP A 496 -41.20 14.94 -25.86
CA ASP A 496 -39.76 15.08 -26.04
C ASP A 496 -39.25 16.49 -25.68
N THR A 497 -39.78 17.10 -24.61
CA THR A 497 -39.35 18.40 -24.07
C THR A 497 -38.43 18.27 -22.86
N ASN A 498 -37.77 19.37 -22.46
CA ASN A 498 -36.80 19.35 -21.35
C ASN A 498 -37.45 19.86 -20.06
N PRO A 499 -37.72 18.97 -19.08
CA PRO A 499 -38.47 19.26 -17.85
C PRO A 499 -37.68 20.05 -16.79
N ARG A 500 -36.46 20.43 -17.11
CA ARG A 500 -35.61 21.29 -16.28
C ARG A 500 -35.45 22.68 -16.91
N ASN A 501 -36.08 22.94 -18.06
CA ASN A 501 -35.88 24.15 -18.82
C ASN A 501 -37.20 24.85 -19.19
N PRO A 502 -37.58 25.94 -18.50
CA PRO A 502 -38.91 26.55 -18.60
C PRO A 502 -39.22 27.26 -19.94
N ILE A 503 -38.32 27.15 -20.92
CA ILE A 503 -38.53 27.60 -22.30
C ILE A 503 -38.63 26.43 -23.31
N SER A 504 -38.48 25.19 -22.86
CA SER A 504 -38.62 23.95 -23.63
C SER A 504 -39.92 23.27 -23.20
N PHE A 505 -40.99 23.51 -23.94
CA PHE A 505 -42.33 23.13 -23.50
C PHE A 505 -43.18 22.63 -24.67
N PRO A 506 -44.19 21.77 -24.40
CA PRO A 506 -45.06 21.24 -25.44
C PRO A 506 -45.77 22.34 -26.24
N GLY A 507 -45.68 22.26 -27.56
CA GLY A 507 -46.17 23.22 -28.52
C GLY A 507 -47.70 23.23 -28.71
N GLN A 508 -48.19 24.16 -29.53
CA GLN A 508 -49.61 24.27 -29.85
C GLN A 508 -50.10 23.06 -30.67
N GLY A 509 -50.78 22.12 -30.01
CA GLY A 509 -51.33 20.90 -30.62
C GLY A 509 -50.91 19.62 -29.91
N GLU A 510 -49.93 19.72 -29.02
CA GLU A 510 -49.34 18.63 -28.24
C GLU A 510 -50.14 18.44 -26.94
N LEU A 511 -51.33 17.84 -27.09
CA LEU A 511 -52.21 17.59 -25.97
C LEU A 511 -51.67 16.44 -25.12
N CYS A 512 -51.53 16.69 -23.82
CA CYS A 512 -51.21 15.68 -22.83
C CYS A 512 -52.31 15.59 -21.77
N ASP A 513 -52.70 14.36 -21.42
CA ASP A 513 -53.48 14.08 -20.21
C ASP A 513 -52.54 13.39 -19.22
N PRO A 514 -52.19 14.03 -18.09
CA PRO A 514 -51.23 13.48 -17.13
C PRO A 514 -51.72 12.20 -16.43
N PHE A 515 -52.98 11.79 -16.65
CA PHE A 515 -53.56 10.56 -16.13
C PHE A 515 -53.76 9.49 -17.22
N GLU A 516 -53.23 9.69 -18.42
CA GLU A 516 -53.31 8.71 -19.50
C GLU A 516 -52.44 7.49 -19.16
N GLY A 517 -53.04 6.29 -19.19
CA GLY A 517 -52.33 5.03 -18.94
C GLY A 517 -52.39 4.48 -17.51
N GLN A 518 -52.91 5.25 -16.53
CA GLN A 518 -53.18 4.78 -15.16
C GLN A 518 -54.37 3.81 -15.04
#